data_AF-A0A1C5P7C9-F1
#
_entry.id   AF-A0A1C5P7C9-F1
#
_cell.length_a   1.000
_cell.length_b   1.000
_cell.length_c   1.000
_cell.angle_alpha   90.00
_cell.angle_beta   90.00
_cell.angle_gamma   90.00
#
_symmetry.space_group_name_H-M   'P 1'
#
loop_
_entity.id
_entity.type
_entity.pdbx_description
1 polymer ?
#
loop_
_entity_poly.entity_id
_entity_poly.type
_entity_poly.pdbx_seq_one_letter_code
_entity_poly.pdbx_strand_id
1 'polypeptide(L)'
;MKNSQKLLKAISAFTLTSVLLILVYYIGAIYPFGDHALFKWDMELQYIDFFHWWHRVLHGQASMSYSLSKSLGDNAIGLTAYYLSSPFNLLLYFTDNIPLFVSIATVLKLASASLTVSVFLSYRFCDMKYIWNLLLSVSYGLMGYNLCQASNIMWLDGVIWLPILMLGIWKLLSERRTLLLYYLLHHCCFQCTDYYVLLSSRHQKSASGKRN
;
A
#
# COMPACT_ATOMS: atom_id res chain seq x y z
N MET A 1 22.32 -19.70 10.21
CA MET A 1 21.42 -20.62 9.46
C MET A 1 19.93 -20.36 9.69
N LYS A 2 19.43 -20.23 10.93
CA LYS A 2 17.98 -20.03 11.22
C LYS A 2 17.34 -18.80 10.54
N ASN A 3 18.05 -17.67 10.43
CA ASN A 3 17.50 -16.47 9.76
C ASN A 3 17.39 -16.63 8.23
N SER A 4 18.32 -17.38 7.61
CA SER A 4 18.30 -17.65 6.17
C SER A 4 17.06 -18.44 5.76
N GLN A 5 16.60 -19.37 6.60
CA GLN A 5 15.39 -20.16 6.36
C GLN A 5 14.12 -19.32 6.45
N LYS A 6 14.06 -18.36 7.38
CA LYS A 6 12.93 -17.42 7.50
C LYS A 6 12.87 -16.48 6.29
N LEU A 7 14.02 -15.98 5.86
CA LEU A 7 14.11 -15.14 4.67
C LEU A 7 13.69 -15.91 3.41
N LEU A 8 14.12 -17.17 3.27
CA LEU A 8 13.73 -18.03 2.16
C LEU A 8 12.21 -18.23 2.09
N LYS A 9 11.54 -18.49 3.23
CA LYS A 9 10.06 -18.58 3.31
C LYS A 9 9.38 -17.28 2.86
N ALA A 10 9.92 -16.14 3.30
CA ALA A 10 9.35 -14.84 3.00
C ALA A 10 9.49 -14.47 1.51
N ILE A 11 10.68 -14.74 0.92
CA ILE A 11 10.94 -14.53 -0.50
C ILE A 11 10.08 -15.48 -1.34
N SER A 12 9.95 -16.75 -0.96
CA SER A 12 9.12 -17.69 -1.72
C SER A 12 7.64 -17.31 -1.69
N ALA A 13 7.13 -16.81 -0.57
CA ALA A 13 5.77 -16.28 -0.49
C ALA A 13 5.57 -15.07 -1.40
N PHE A 14 6.52 -14.12 -1.40
CA PHE A 14 6.51 -12.97 -2.29
C PHE A 14 6.49 -13.40 -3.76
N THR A 15 7.47 -14.21 -4.17
CA THR A 15 7.62 -14.64 -5.56
C THR A 15 6.42 -15.44 -6.03
N LEU A 16 5.90 -16.37 -5.22
CA LEU A 16 4.75 -17.17 -5.61
C LEU A 16 3.49 -16.30 -5.79
N THR A 17 3.22 -15.36 -4.87
CA THR A 17 2.12 -14.42 -5.01
C THR A 17 2.27 -13.54 -6.25
N SER A 18 3.48 -13.03 -6.53
CA SER A 18 3.74 -12.26 -7.75
C SER A 18 3.49 -13.06 -9.02
N VAL A 19 4.00 -14.30 -9.09
CA VAL A 19 3.83 -15.17 -10.27
C VAL A 19 2.36 -15.49 -10.50
N LEU A 20 1.61 -15.83 -9.45
CA LEU A 20 0.18 -16.11 -9.54
C LEU A 20 -0.60 -14.88 -10.03
N LEU A 21 -0.29 -13.69 -9.51
CA LEU A 21 -0.98 -12.47 -9.91
C LEU A 21 -0.63 -12.04 -11.34
N ILE A 22 0.63 -12.21 -11.75
CA ILE A 22 1.05 -11.99 -13.16
C ILE A 22 0.32 -12.97 -14.08
N LEU A 23 0.17 -14.25 -13.68
CA LEU A 23 -0.61 -15.23 -14.43
C LEU A 23 -2.07 -14.80 -14.57
N VAL A 24 -2.67 -14.28 -13.49
CA VAL A 24 -4.03 -13.73 -13.52
C VAL A 24 -4.12 -12.54 -14.49
N TYR A 25 -3.12 -11.66 -14.51
CA TYR A 25 -3.11 -10.54 -15.46
C TYR A 25 -2.98 -11.02 -16.91
N TYR A 26 -2.17 -12.04 -17.15
CA TYR A 26 -2.03 -12.65 -18.46
C TYR A 26 -3.35 -13.28 -18.94
N ILE A 27 -4.00 -14.11 -18.11
CA ILE A 27 -5.26 -14.78 -18.45
C ILE A 27 -6.40 -13.76 -18.58
N GLY A 28 -6.43 -12.74 -17.73
CA GLY A 28 -7.45 -11.70 -17.70
C GLY A 28 -7.25 -10.57 -18.73
N ALA A 29 -6.21 -10.66 -19.58
CA ALA A 29 -5.82 -9.61 -20.52
C ALA A 29 -5.71 -8.22 -19.85
N ILE A 30 -5.17 -8.21 -18.63
CA ILE A 30 -4.93 -7.00 -17.84
C ILE A 30 -3.58 -6.41 -18.25
N TYR A 31 -3.51 -5.09 -18.38
CA TYR A 31 -2.30 -4.36 -18.72
C TYR A 31 -1.12 -4.76 -17.83
N PRO A 32 0.07 -5.11 -18.37
CA PRO A 32 0.52 -4.88 -19.75
C PRO A 32 0.20 -6.00 -20.76
N PHE A 33 -0.43 -7.10 -20.35
CA PHE A 33 -0.65 -8.27 -21.22
C PHE A 33 -1.91 -8.18 -22.09
N GLY A 34 -2.76 -7.18 -21.85
CA GLY A 34 -3.91 -6.85 -22.68
C GLY A 34 -4.41 -5.44 -22.45
N ASP A 35 -5.57 -5.12 -23.02
CA ASP A 35 -6.09 -3.76 -23.11
C ASP A 35 -6.89 -3.31 -21.88
N HIS A 36 -7.15 -4.21 -20.92
CA HIS A 36 -7.92 -3.89 -19.73
C HIS A 36 -7.02 -3.31 -18.62
N ALA A 37 -7.29 -2.09 -18.19
CA ALA A 37 -6.65 -1.51 -17.01
C ALA A 37 -7.40 -1.89 -15.72
N LEU A 38 -6.71 -1.86 -14.58
CA LEU A 38 -7.32 -2.01 -13.24
C LEU A 38 -8.13 -0.79 -12.79
N PHE A 39 -8.48 0.09 -13.73
CA PHE A 39 -9.24 1.30 -13.48
C PHE A 39 -10.71 0.94 -13.32
N LYS A 40 -11.15 0.89 -12.06
CA LYS A 40 -12.54 0.70 -11.71
C LYS A 40 -12.90 1.67 -10.58
N TRP A 41 -14.12 2.19 -10.62
CA TRP A 41 -14.68 3.05 -9.58
C TRP A 41 -13.82 4.30 -9.34
N ASP A 42 -13.43 4.55 -8.09
CA ASP A 42 -12.67 5.74 -7.68
C ASP A 42 -11.29 5.82 -8.34
N MET A 43 -10.71 4.69 -8.77
CA MET A 43 -9.44 4.70 -9.50
C MET A 43 -9.55 5.47 -10.80
N GLU A 44 -10.61 5.19 -11.57
CA GLU A 44 -10.87 5.80 -12.87
C GLU A 44 -11.28 7.27 -12.73
N LEU A 45 -12.11 7.55 -11.73
CA LEU A 45 -12.73 8.87 -11.55
C LEU A 45 -11.85 9.88 -10.80
N GLN A 46 -10.87 9.43 -10.01
CA GLN A 46 -10.16 10.30 -9.08
C GLN A 46 -8.66 10.01 -8.95
N TYR A 47 -8.25 8.75 -8.81
CA TYR A 47 -6.85 8.45 -8.48
C TYR A 47 -5.88 8.66 -9.64
N ILE A 48 -6.33 8.46 -10.88
CA ILE A 48 -5.52 8.76 -12.07
C ILE A 48 -5.04 10.22 -12.07
N ASP A 49 -5.93 11.17 -11.78
CA ASP A 49 -5.57 12.59 -11.70
C ASP A 49 -4.54 12.86 -10.58
N PHE A 50 -4.64 12.10 -9.48
CA PHE A 50 -3.70 12.22 -8.38
C PHE A 50 -2.32 11.68 -8.76
N PHE A 51 -2.26 10.56 -9.50
CA PHE A 51 -1.00 10.04 -10.01
C PHE A 51 -0.40 10.96 -11.06
N HIS A 52 -1.16 11.49 -12.02
CA HIS A 52 -0.62 12.48 -12.96
C HIS A 52 -0.09 13.74 -12.28
N TRP A 53 -0.77 14.22 -11.24
CA TRP A 53 -0.26 15.34 -10.44
C TRP A 53 1.01 14.94 -9.67
N TRP A 54 1.04 13.78 -9.03
CA TRP A 54 2.20 13.26 -8.31
C TRP A 54 3.42 13.11 -9.22
N HIS A 55 3.23 12.57 -10.42
CA HIS A 55 4.26 12.45 -11.44
C HIS A 55 4.91 13.80 -11.75
N ARG A 56 4.11 14.85 -11.94
CA ARG A 56 4.61 16.22 -12.15
C ARG A 56 5.36 16.76 -10.94
N VAL A 57 4.89 16.47 -9.72
CA VAL A 57 5.59 16.86 -8.48
C VAL A 57 6.97 16.19 -8.42
N LEU A 58 7.05 14.88 -8.70
CA LEU A 58 8.32 14.14 -8.68
C LEU A 58 9.33 14.66 -9.72
N HIS A 59 8.85 15.19 -10.84
CA HIS A 59 9.68 15.80 -11.90
C HIS A 59 9.92 17.31 -11.71
N GLY A 60 9.52 17.89 -10.56
CA GLY A 60 9.72 19.30 -10.26
C GLY A 60 8.83 20.27 -11.07
N GLN A 61 7.83 19.74 -11.78
CA GLN A 61 6.89 20.50 -12.60
C GLN A 61 5.68 21.01 -11.80
N ALA A 62 5.51 20.57 -10.56
CA ALA A 62 4.43 20.99 -9.66
C ALA A 62 4.92 21.02 -8.20
N SER A 63 4.28 21.85 -7.37
CA SER A 63 4.59 21.96 -5.95
C SER A 63 3.74 21.04 -5.08
N MET A 64 4.39 20.38 -4.11
CA MET A 64 3.76 19.55 -3.08
C MET A 64 2.78 20.31 -2.18
N SER A 65 3.04 21.60 -1.96
CA SER A 65 2.33 22.45 -0.99
C SER A 65 1.17 23.24 -1.60
N TYR A 66 1.12 23.39 -2.92
CA TYR A 66 0.15 24.27 -3.59
C TYR A 66 -0.20 23.75 -4.99
N SER A 67 -1.50 23.69 -5.30
CA SER A 67 -1.97 23.36 -6.65
C SER A 67 -3.08 24.33 -7.06
N LEU A 68 -2.76 25.21 -8.01
CA LEU A 68 -3.68 26.23 -8.52
C LEU A 68 -4.78 25.62 -9.41
N SER A 69 -4.55 24.41 -9.94
CA SER A 69 -5.48 23.70 -10.82
C SER A 69 -6.56 22.88 -10.10
N LYS A 70 -6.53 22.81 -8.76
CA LYS A 70 -7.63 22.26 -7.95
C LYS A 70 -8.30 23.40 -7.20
N SER A 71 -9.56 23.69 -7.58
CA SER A 71 -10.52 24.57 -6.91
C SER A 71 -9.92 25.46 -5.80
N LEU A 72 -9.58 26.71 -6.15
CA LEU A 72 -9.20 27.78 -5.21
C LEU A 72 -8.02 27.48 -4.26
N GLY A 73 -7.00 26.72 -4.70
CA GLY A 73 -5.75 26.56 -3.95
C GLY A 73 -5.91 25.67 -2.70
N ASP A 74 -6.48 24.49 -2.88
CA ASP A 74 -6.64 23.53 -1.78
C ASP A 74 -5.30 22.99 -1.27
N ASN A 75 -5.25 22.60 0.01
CA ASN A 75 -4.04 22.17 0.69
C ASN A 75 -3.61 20.77 0.20
N ALA A 76 -2.78 20.74 -0.84
CA ALA A 76 -2.32 19.52 -1.52
C ALA A 76 -1.57 18.54 -0.59
N ILE A 77 -1.11 19.03 0.57
CA ILE A 77 -0.45 18.24 1.61
C ILE A 77 -1.37 17.14 2.15
N GLY A 78 -2.64 17.45 2.48
CA GLY A 78 -3.57 16.45 3.04
C GLY A 78 -3.94 15.37 2.03
N LEU A 79 -4.08 15.74 0.76
CA LEU A 79 -4.34 14.81 -0.33
C LEU A 79 -3.14 13.88 -0.58
N THR A 80 -1.94 14.44 -0.54
CA THR A 80 -0.72 13.67 -0.77
C THR A 80 -0.43 12.73 0.38
N ALA A 81 -0.62 13.19 1.61
CA ALA A 81 -0.47 12.39 2.81
C ALA A 81 -1.44 11.19 2.81
N TYR A 82 -2.68 11.39 2.37
CA TYR A 82 -3.70 10.34 2.40
C TYR A 82 -3.63 9.36 1.21
N TYR A 83 -3.50 9.85 -0.02
CA TYR A 83 -3.55 9.02 -1.23
C TYR A 83 -2.18 8.60 -1.76
N LEU A 84 -1.15 9.39 -1.48
CA LEU A 84 0.13 9.31 -2.19
C LEU A 84 1.34 9.00 -1.29
N SER A 85 1.17 8.86 0.03
CA SER A 85 2.26 8.60 0.99
C SER A 85 2.90 7.21 0.89
N SER A 86 2.33 6.30 0.10
CA SER A 86 2.89 4.97 -0.09
C SER A 86 4.27 5.03 -0.76
N PRO A 87 5.30 4.32 -0.25
CA PRO A 87 6.62 4.30 -0.87
C PRO A 87 6.59 3.69 -2.29
N PHE A 88 5.60 2.86 -2.60
CA PHE A 88 5.39 2.31 -3.94
C PHE A 88 5.07 3.39 -4.97
N ASN A 89 4.56 4.55 -4.57
CA ASN A 89 4.25 5.64 -5.50
C ASN A 89 5.51 6.34 -6.04
N LEU A 90 6.69 6.07 -5.48
CA LEU A 90 7.97 6.52 -6.07
C LEU A 90 8.29 5.79 -7.38
N LEU A 91 7.71 4.61 -7.62
CA LEU A 91 7.85 3.90 -8.89
C LEU A 91 7.34 4.73 -10.07
N LEU A 92 6.43 5.66 -9.80
CA LEU A 92 5.90 6.58 -10.78
C LEU A 92 6.97 7.49 -11.38
N TYR A 93 8.08 7.74 -10.68
CA TYR A 93 9.21 8.49 -11.23
C TYR A 93 9.82 7.81 -12.48
N PHE A 94 9.71 6.48 -12.58
CA PHE A 94 10.34 5.70 -13.65
C PHE A 94 9.40 5.42 -14.83
N THR A 95 8.14 5.87 -14.79
CA THR A 95 7.16 5.55 -15.83
C THR A 95 6.11 6.66 -16.01
N ASP A 96 5.94 7.10 -17.25
CA ASP A 96 4.83 7.98 -17.65
C ASP A 96 3.50 7.22 -17.81
N ASN A 97 3.57 5.88 -17.89
CA ASN A 97 2.41 5.03 -18.11
C ASN A 97 1.73 4.68 -16.78
N ILE A 98 0.65 5.40 -16.45
CA ILE A 98 -0.13 5.20 -15.22
C ILE A 98 -0.76 3.79 -15.14
N PRO A 99 -1.41 3.24 -16.19
CA PRO A 99 -1.89 1.85 -16.15
C PRO A 99 -0.79 0.85 -15.79
N LEU A 100 0.39 0.98 -16.39
CA LEU A 100 1.55 0.13 -16.09
C LEU A 100 1.94 0.24 -14.61
N PHE A 101 2.06 1.47 -14.12
CA PHE A 101 2.38 1.76 -12.74
C PHE A 101 1.39 1.09 -11.79
N VAL A 102 0.08 1.25 -12.02
CA VAL A 102 -0.96 0.68 -11.14
C VAL A 102 -0.88 -0.85 -11.11
N SER A 103 -0.68 -1.51 -12.26
CA SER A 103 -0.50 -2.96 -12.32
C SER A 103 0.75 -3.42 -11.56
N ILE A 104 1.90 -2.79 -11.78
CA ILE A 104 3.16 -3.13 -11.09
C ILE A 104 3.02 -2.88 -9.58
N ALA A 105 2.49 -1.72 -9.18
CA ALA A 105 2.32 -1.36 -7.79
C ALA A 105 1.36 -2.32 -7.08
N THR A 106 0.28 -2.75 -7.74
CA THR A 106 -0.66 -3.75 -7.18
C THR A 106 0.04 -5.09 -6.94
N VAL A 107 0.84 -5.56 -7.91
CA VAL A 107 1.61 -6.80 -7.77
C VAL A 107 2.58 -6.73 -6.60
N LEU A 108 3.35 -5.65 -6.53
CA LEU A 108 4.33 -5.46 -5.47
C LEU A 108 3.68 -5.33 -4.09
N LYS A 109 2.55 -4.63 -3.99
CA LYS A 109 1.83 -4.47 -2.72
C LYS A 109 1.25 -5.79 -2.21
N LEU A 110 0.57 -6.55 -3.08
CA LEU A 110 0.00 -7.85 -2.67
C LEU A 110 1.08 -8.89 -2.35
N ALA A 111 2.16 -8.91 -3.13
CA ALA A 111 3.31 -9.77 -2.83
C ALA A 111 4.00 -9.37 -1.52
N SER A 112 4.11 -8.06 -1.25
CA SER A 112 4.63 -7.56 0.03
C SER A 112 3.74 -7.95 1.21
N ALA A 113 2.42 -7.95 1.04
CA ALA A 113 1.49 -8.42 2.08
C ALA A 113 1.67 -9.91 2.38
N SER A 114 1.87 -10.75 1.35
CA SER A 114 2.25 -12.15 1.56
C SER A 114 3.59 -12.29 2.27
N LEU A 115 4.58 -11.49 1.90
CA LEU A 115 5.90 -11.48 2.54
C LEU A 115 5.79 -11.15 4.04
N THR A 116 5.05 -10.10 4.41
CA THR A 116 4.96 -9.66 5.81
C THR A 116 4.24 -10.68 6.69
N VAL A 117 3.20 -11.35 6.17
CA VAL A 117 2.57 -12.49 6.88
C VAL A 117 3.54 -13.67 7.01
N SER A 118 4.30 -14.01 5.96
CA SER A 118 5.28 -15.10 6.04
C SER A 118 6.34 -14.84 7.12
N VAL A 119 6.79 -13.59 7.22
CA VAL A 119 7.69 -13.13 8.29
C VAL A 119 7.01 -13.27 9.66
N PHE A 120 5.80 -12.75 9.83
CA PHE A 120 5.05 -12.86 11.09
C PHE A 120 4.92 -14.32 11.54
N LEU A 121 4.45 -15.21 10.66
CA LEU A 121 4.29 -16.63 10.94
C LEU A 121 5.62 -17.31 11.30
N SER A 122 6.70 -16.95 10.61
CA SER A 122 8.05 -17.51 10.86
C SER A 122 8.66 -17.09 12.19
N TYR A 123 8.25 -15.95 12.74
CA TYR A 123 8.69 -15.49 14.07
C TYR A 123 7.76 -15.97 15.18
N ARG A 124 6.45 -15.99 14.94
CA ARG A 124 5.44 -16.39 15.92
C ARG A 124 5.38 -17.89 16.13
N PHE A 125 5.57 -18.68 15.07
CA PHE A 125 5.46 -20.14 15.07
C PHE A 125 6.77 -20.78 14.56
N CYS A 126 7.75 -20.92 15.45
CA CYS A 126 9.09 -21.41 15.13
C CYS A 126 9.09 -22.78 14.42
N ASP A 127 8.15 -23.66 14.78
CA ASP A 127 8.09 -25.05 14.28
C ASP A 127 7.15 -25.23 13.09
N MET A 128 6.64 -24.13 12.51
CA MET A 128 5.74 -24.19 11.36
C MET A 128 6.46 -24.72 10.11
N LYS A 129 5.91 -25.78 9.53
CA LYS A 129 6.39 -26.37 8.26
C LYS A 129 6.36 -25.33 7.14
N TYR A 130 7.32 -25.43 6.23
CA TYR A 130 7.48 -24.53 5.09
C TYR A 130 6.19 -24.38 4.26
N ILE A 131 5.54 -25.51 3.95
CA ILE A 131 4.33 -25.53 3.11
C ILE A 131 3.17 -24.74 3.73
N TRP A 132 2.94 -24.87 5.04
CA TRP A 132 1.85 -24.17 5.72
C TRP A 132 2.09 -22.66 5.80
N ASN A 133 3.34 -22.26 6.02
CA ASN A 133 3.71 -20.85 5.99
C ASN A 133 3.44 -20.27 4.59
N LEU A 134 3.85 -20.98 3.54
CA LEU A 134 3.68 -20.53 2.16
C LEU A 134 2.20 -20.41 1.78
N LEU A 135 1.39 -21.45 2.03
CA LEU A 135 -0.04 -21.46 1.72
C LEU A 135 -0.78 -20.32 2.42
N LEU A 136 -0.60 -20.16 3.73
CA LEU A 136 -1.27 -19.09 4.48
C LEU A 136 -0.86 -17.70 4.03
N SER A 137 0.42 -17.52 3.69
CA SER A 137 0.94 -16.23 3.23
C SER A 137 0.40 -15.83 1.86
N VAL A 138 0.32 -16.80 0.92
CA VAL A 138 -0.26 -16.57 -0.42
C VAL A 138 -1.76 -16.35 -0.31
N SER A 139 -2.47 -17.16 0.47
CA SER A 139 -3.91 -16.99 0.73
C SER A 139 -4.22 -15.63 1.36
N TYR A 140 -3.35 -15.12 2.22
CA TYR A 140 -3.51 -13.77 2.77
C TYR A 140 -3.32 -12.69 1.70
N GLY A 141 -2.25 -12.75 0.91
CA GLY A 141 -2.00 -11.75 -0.13
C GLY A 141 -3.08 -11.72 -1.22
N LEU A 142 -3.58 -12.89 -1.62
CA LEU A 142 -4.57 -13.06 -2.68
C LEU A 142 -6.02 -13.26 -2.15
N MET A 143 -6.29 -12.90 -0.89
CA MET A 143 -7.65 -12.98 -0.37
C MET A 143 -8.61 -12.08 -1.16
N GLY A 144 -9.89 -12.44 -1.23
CA GLY A 144 -10.89 -11.69 -2.00
C GLY A 144 -10.97 -10.20 -1.64
N TYR A 145 -10.80 -9.86 -0.36
CA TYR A 145 -10.75 -8.46 0.09
C TYR A 145 -9.63 -7.67 -0.61
N ASN A 146 -8.41 -8.21 -0.66
CA ASN A 146 -7.27 -7.55 -1.28
C ASN A 146 -7.44 -7.37 -2.79
N LEU A 147 -8.02 -8.36 -3.46
CA LEU A 147 -8.31 -8.29 -4.90
C LEU A 147 -9.38 -7.25 -5.19
N CYS A 148 -10.44 -7.15 -4.38
CA CYS A 148 -11.44 -6.10 -4.51
C CYS A 148 -10.83 -4.71 -4.24
N GLN A 149 -9.93 -4.60 -3.24
CA GLN A 149 -9.24 -3.36 -2.92
C GLN A 149 -8.10 -3.02 -3.90
N ALA A 150 -7.82 -3.83 -4.93
CA ALA A 150 -6.86 -3.47 -5.96
C ALA A 150 -7.26 -2.18 -6.71
N SER A 151 -8.57 -1.90 -6.84
CA SER A 151 -9.06 -0.61 -7.35
C SER A 151 -8.82 0.55 -6.37
N ASN A 152 -8.58 0.26 -5.09
CA ASN A 152 -8.28 1.28 -4.08
C ASN A 152 -6.90 1.04 -3.47
N ILE A 153 -5.88 1.22 -4.31
CA ILE A 153 -4.48 0.83 -4.05
C ILE A 153 -3.87 1.38 -2.75
N MET A 154 -4.40 2.49 -2.22
CA MET A 154 -3.97 3.06 -0.94
C MET A 154 -4.27 2.15 0.26
N TRP A 155 -5.35 1.37 0.23
CA TRP A 155 -5.72 0.51 1.36
C TRP A 155 -4.81 -0.71 1.49
N LEU A 156 -4.16 -1.11 0.40
CA LEU A 156 -3.23 -2.23 0.41
C LEU A 156 -2.00 -1.96 1.30
N ASP A 157 -1.65 -0.70 1.55
CA ASP A 157 -0.57 -0.38 2.49
C ASP A 157 -0.92 -0.84 3.91
N GLY A 158 -2.19 -0.68 4.34
CA GLY A 158 -2.65 -1.15 5.64
C GLY A 158 -2.56 -2.68 5.78
N VAL A 159 -2.85 -3.40 4.69
CA VAL A 159 -2.74 -4.87 4.62
C VAL A 159 -1.28 -5.32 4.75
N ILE A 160 -0.33 -4.60 4.16
CA ILE A 160 1.11 -4.89 4.29
C ILE A 160 1.58 -4.66 5.72
N TRP A 161 1.12 -3.58 6.36
CA TRP A 161 1.55 -3.18 7.70
C TRP A 161 0.97 -4.04 8.82
N LEU A 162 -0.25 -4.57 8.66
CA LEU A 162 -0.96 -5.32 9.70
C LEU A 162 -0.13 -6.48 10.31
N PRO A 163 0.50 -7.38 9.53
CA PRO A 163 1.28 -8.48 10.08
C PRO A 163 2.54 -8.01 10.80
N ILE A 164 3.14 -6.90 10.35
CA ILE A 164 4.31 -6.30 11.00
C ILE A 164 3.90 -5.73 12.36
N LEU A 165 2.75 -5.05 12.44
CA LEU A 165 2.21 -4.54 13.70
C LEU A 165 1.92 -5.67 14.68
N MET A 166 1.27 -6.74 14.22
CA MET A 166 1.03 -7.93 15.03
C MET A 166 2.34 -8.56 15.53
N LEU A 167 3.38 -8.60 14.70
CA LEU A 167 4.70 -9.08 15.10
C LEU A 167 5.33 -8.18 16.18
N GLY A 168 5.21 -6.86 16.02
CA GLY A 168 5.67 -5.87 16.99
C GLY A 168 5.00 -6.07 18.35
N ILE A 169 3.67 -6.14 18.38
CA ILE A 169 2.87 -6.38 19.59
C ILE A 169 3.28 -7.69 20.26
N TRP A 170 3.39 -8.77 19.49
CA TRP A 170 3.79 -10.05 20.04
C TRP A 170 5.18 -10.00 20.71
N LYS A 171 6.17 -9.36 20.07
CA LYS A 171 7.51 -9.19 20.64
C LYS A 171 7.54 -8.31 21.88
N LEU A 172 6.67 -7.30 21.98
CA LEU A 172 6.55 -6.51 23.21
C LEU A 172 6.05 -7.38 24.36
N LEU A 173 4.99 -8.15 24.13
CA LEU A 173 4.40 -9.00 25.16
C LEU A 173 5.34 -10.12 25.60
N SER A 174 6.13 -10.69 24.68
CA SER A 174 7.02 -11.81 24.97
C SER A 174 8.42 -11.40 25.44
N GLU A 175 9.03 -10.37 24.86
CA GLU A 175 10.44 -10.01 25.05
C GLU A 175 10.65 -8.65 25.76
N ARG A 176 9.58 -7.92 26.12
CA ARG A 176 9.61 -6.54 26.67
C ARG A 176 10.41 -5.54 25.81
N ARG A 177 10.61 -5.81 24.53
CA ARG A 177 11.36 -4.92 23.61
C ARG A 177 10.44 -3.81 23.07
N THR A 178 10.49 -2.65 23.72
CA THR A 178 9.63 -1.48 23.47
C THR A 178 9.99 -0.64 22.23
N LEU A 179 11.26 -0.65 21.81
CA LEU A 179 11.75 0.23 20.73
C LEU A 179 11.12 -0.08 19.36
N LEU A 180 10.99 -1.37 19.02
CA LEU A 180 10.46 -1.80 17.73
C LEU A 180 8.97 -1.42 17.59
N LEU A 181 8.25 -1.38 18.71
CA LEU A 181 6.86 -0.99 18.77
C LEU A 181 6.67 0.53 18.71
N TYR A 182 7.57 1.31 19.29
CA TYR A 182 7.57 2.78 19.13
C TYR A 182 7.74 3.19 17.67
N TYR A 183 8.68 2.58 16.95
CA TYR A 183 8.86 2.83 15.51
C TYR A 183 7.63 2.40 14.69
N LEU A 184 7.05 1.23 15.00
CA LEU A 184 5.87 0.73 14.29
C LEU A 184 4.60 1.53 14.58
N LEU A 185 4.37 1.93 15.83
CA LEU A 185 3.28 2.84 16.21
C LEU A 185 3.48 4.19 15.57
N HIS A 186 4.70 4.73 15.52
CA HIS A 186 4.96 6.01 14.88
C HIS A 186 4.62 5.97 13.38
N HIS A 187 5.05 4.93 12.64
CA HIS A 187 4.72 4.79 11.23
C HIS A 187 3.24 4.49 10.97
N CYS A 188 2.60 3.65 11.80
CA CYS A 188 1.16 3.40 11.69
C CYS A 188 0.33 4.63 12.07
N CYS A 189 0.72 5.35 13.13
CA CYS A 189 0.09 6.62 13.50
C CYS A 189 0.34 7.68 12.45
N PHE A 190 1.50 7.75 11.78
CA PHE A 190 1.71 8.70 10.69
C PHE A 190 0.65 8.49 9.60
N GLN A 191 0.49 7.23 9.14
CA GLN A 191 -0.55 6.85 8.18
C GLN A 191 -1.98 7.13 8.66
N CYS A 192 -2.26 6.94 9.96
CA CYS A 192 -3.58 7.21 10.56
C CYS A 192 -3.81 8.71 10.88
N THR A 193 -2.77 9.49 11.17
CA THR A 193 -2.86 10.92 11.49
C THR A 193 -3.17 11.71 10.22
N ASP A 194 -2.66 11.24 9.09
CA ASP A 194 -3.00 11.75 7.76
C ASP A 194 -4.51 11.67 7.46
N TYR A 195 -5.20 10.64 7.98
CA TYR A 195 -6.67 10.53 7.90
C TYR A 195 -7.39 11.60 8.73
N TYR A 196 -6.91 11.88 9.94
CA TYR A 196 -7.49 12.90 10.82
C TYR A 196 -7.25 14.34 10.32
N VAL A 197 -6.09 14.60 9.71
CA VAL A 197 -5.78 15.90 9.07
C VAL A 197 -6.72 16.16 7.87
N LEU A 198 -7.09 15.13 7.12
CA LEU A 198 -8.07 15.24 6.04
C LEU A 198 -9.50 15.46 6.56
N LEU A 199 -9.87 14.88 7.70
CA LEU A 199 -11.15 15.14 8.37
C LEU A 199 -11.25 16.55 8.98
N SER A 200 -10.16 17.07 9.57
CA SER A 200 -10.16 18.42 10.18
C SER A 200 -10.25 19.52 9.13
N SER A 201 -9.60 19.35 7.96
CA SER A 201 -9.70 20.29 6.83
C SER A 201 -11.09 20.33 6.20
N ARG A 202 -11.84 19.21 6.17
CA ARG A 202 -13.27 19.19 5.75
C ARG A 202 -14.17 19.95 6.73
N HIS A 203 -13.90 19.88 8.03
CA HIS A 203 -14.67 20.62 9.04
C HIS A 203 -14.46 22.14 8.95
N GLN A 204 -13.25 22.61 8.64
CA GLN A 204 -13.01 24.06 8.45
C GLN A 204 -13.76 24.64 7.25
N LYS A 205 -13.88 23.90 6.13
CA LYS A 205 -14.65 24.36 4.96
C LYS A 205 -16.16 24.35 5.19
N SER A 206 -16.70 23.36 5.91
CA SER A 206 -18.12 23.32 6.24
C SER A 206 -18.55 24.42 7.23
N ALA A 207 -17.65 24.91 8.08
CA ALA A 207 -17.92 26.04 8.96
C ALA A 207 -17.83 27.40 8.22
N SER A 208 -16.99 27.50 7.19
CA SER A 208 -16.85 28.70 6.35
C SER A 208 -18.01 28.87 5.35
N GLY A 209 -18.67 27.80 4.92
CA GLY A 209 -19.79 27.84 3.97
C GLY A 209 -21.15 28.25 4.57
N LYS A 210 -21.23 28.47 5.89
CA LYS A 210 -22.45 28.94 6.59
C LYS A 210 -22.39 30.39 7.05
N ARG A 211 -21.37 31.14 6.63
CA ARG A 211 -21.29 32.60 6.79
C ARG A 211 -21.27 33.24 5.42
N ASN A 212 -22.44 33.33 4.81
CA ASN A 212 -22.85 34.34 3.83
C ASN A 212 -24.37 34.44 3.89
#